data_AF-A0A523EXI4-F1
#
_entry.id   AF-A0A523EXI4-F1
#
_cell.length_a   1.000
_cell.length_b   1.000
_cell.length_c   1.000
_cell.angle_alpha   90.00
_cell.angle_beta   90.00
_cell.angle_gamma   90.00
#
_symmetry.space_group_name_H-M   'P 1'
#
loop_
_entity.id
_entity.type
_entity.pdbx_description
1 polymer ?
#
loop_
_entity_poly.entity_id
_entity_poly.type
_entity_poly.pdbx_seq_one_letter_code
_entity_poly.pdbx_strand_id
1 'polypeptide(L)'
;MFNRKHFDHRLDILELYLTVRDPGTAKSAEAYDGLRKALTSTNKVAQLHLAHVAQLHRAATTADSLEPVIAKLNEIMNQIGMSVVDDPTQTDLFEITDGAGTRLVVDAPAYLSVSDSGQRLVVSRGVAHGESPPVGEAKAITPEGVSLETEPEEVAVEDRGEDRK
;
A
#
# COMPACT_ATOMS: atom_id res chain seq x y z
N MET A 1 -9.43 -12.89 -12.26
CA MET A 1 -10.67 -12.11 -12.51
C MET A 1 -10.45 -11.33 -13.81
N PHE A 2 -11.09 -11.72 -14.92
CA PHE A 2 -10.85 -11.09 -16.23
C PHE A 2 -11.38 -9.64 -16.22
N ASN A 3 -10.54 -8.70 -16.65
CA ASN A 3 -10.86 -7.27 -16.66
C ASN A 3 -11.90 -6.98 -17.76
N ARG A 4 -13.18 -7.00 -17.39
CA ARG A 4 -14.34 -6.88 -18.29
C ARG A 4 -14.23 -5.70 -19.25
N LYS A 5 -13.74 -4.55 -18.77
CA LYS A 5 -13.50 -3.34 -19.57
C LYS A 5 -12.47 -3.53 -20.70
N HIS A 6 -11.42 -4.31 -20.47
CA HIS A 6 -10.40 -4.59 -21.48
C HIS A 6 -10.92 -5.56 -22.54
N PHE A 7 -11.80 -6.48 -22.16
CA PHE A 7 -12.47 -7.37 -23.09
C PHE A 7 -13.50 -6.63 -23.94
N ASP A 8 -14.33 -5.79 -23.31
CA ASP A 8 -15.32 -4.94 -23.98
C ASP A 8 -14.65 -4.01 -25.00
N HIS A 9 -13.55 -3.35 -24.64
CA HIS A 9 -12.79 -2.50 -25.57
C HIS A 9 -12.24 -3.28 -26.79
N ARG A 10 -11.81 -4.53 -26.59
CA ARG A 10 -11.33 -5.38 -27.69
C ARG A 10 -12.48 -5.83 -28.60
N LEU A 11 -13.68 -6.04 -28.05
CA LEU A 11 -14.88 -6.34 -28.83
C LEU A 11 -15.32 -5.13 -29.65
N ASP A 12 -15.31 -3.93 -29.06
CA ASP A 12 -15.62 -2.68 -29.75
C ASP A 12 -14.69 -2.47 -30.96
N ILE A 13 -13.39 -2.71 -30.80
CA ILE A 13 -12.41 -2.64 -31.91
C ILE A 13 -12.73 -3.66 -33.01
N LEU A 14 -13.18 -4.86 -32.64
CA LEU A 14 -13.50 -5.94 -33.58
C LEU A 14 -14.78 -5.64 -34.38
N GLU A 15 -15.82 -5.15 -33.72
CA GLU A 15 -17.07 -4.70 -34.34
C GLU A 15 -16.84 -3.53 -35.30
N LEU A 16 -15.97 -2.60 -34.90
CA LEU A 16 -15.55 -1.47 -35.73
C LEU A 16 -14.82 -1.92 -36.99
N TYR A 17 -13.90 -2.88 -36.87
CA TYR A 17 -13.14 -3.44 -38.00
C TYR A 17 -14.06 -4.19 -39.00
N LEU A 18 -15.09 -4.88 -38.49
CA LEU A 18 -16.08 -5.56 -39.33
C LEU A 18 -16.96 -4.56 -40.10
N THR A 19 -17.38 -3.47 -39.45
CA THR A 19 -18.21 -2.41 -40.07
C THR A 19 -17.46 -1.65 -41.16
N VAL A 20 -16.16 -1.45 -40.95
CA VAL A 20 -15.21 -0.83 -41.87
C VAL A 20 -15.00 -1.64 -43.17
N ARG A 21 -15.19 -2.97 -43.13
CA ARG A 21 -14.97 -3.89 -44.26
C ARG A 21 -16.07 -3.85 -45.33
N ASP A 22 -17.25 -3.27 -45.05
CA ASP A 22 -18.31 -2.97 -46.03
C ASP A 22 -18.36 -1.45 -46.31
N PRO A 23 -17.48 -0.91 -47.17
CA PRO A 23 -17.44 0.50 -47.49
C PRO A 23 -18.61 0.86 -48.41
N GLY A 24 -19.54 1.69 -47.92
CA GLY A 24 -20.67 2.15 -48.73
C GLY A 24 -21.82 2.78 -47.94
N THR A 25 -21.81 2.66 -46.62
CA THR A 25 -22.86 3.22 -45.75
C THR A 25 -22.31 4.36 -44.90
N ALA A 26 -23.18 5.30 -44.49
CA ALA A 26 -22.81 6.37 -43.56
C ALA A 26 -22.22 5.82 -42.24
N LYS A 27 -22.69 4.64 -41.80
CA LYS A 27 -22.15 3.92 -40.63
C LYS A 27 -20.71 3.47 -40.84
N SER A 28 -20.33 3.05 -42.05
CA SER A 28 -18.95 2.67 -42.36
C SER A 28 -18.01 3.87 -42.22
N ALA A 29 -18.41 5.06 -42.68
CA ALA A 29 -17.62 6.28 -42.55
C ALA A 29 -17.41 6.72 -41.09
N GLU A 30 -18.46 6.65 -40.26
CA GLU A 30 -18.37 6.89 -38.81
C GLU A 30 -17.44 5.87 -38.13
N ALA A 31 -17.54 4.59 -38.51
CA ALA A 31 -16.68 3.54 -38.00
C ALA A 31 -15.19 3.76 -38.36
N TYR A 32 -14.89 4.19 -39.59
CA TYR A 32 -13.53 4.55 -40.00
C TYR A 32 -12.97 5.73 -39.20
N ASP A 33 -13.76 6.77 -38.93
CA ASP A 33 -13.30 7.91 -38.14
C ASP A 33 -13.07 7.52 -36.66
N GLY A 34 -13.96 6.68 -36.10
CA GLY A 34 -13.77 6.09 -34.78
C GLY A 34 -12.47 5.28 -34.68
N LEU A 35 -12.18 4.45 -35.69
CA LEU A 35 -10.96 3.63 -35.72
C LEU A 35 -9.71 4.51 -35.83
N ARG A 36 -9.77 5.54 -36.68
CA ARG A 36 -8.66 6.50 -36.83
C ARG A 36 -8.37 7.24 -35.53
N LYS A 37 -9.42 7.68 -34.82
CA LYS A 37 -9.30 8.33 -33.50
C LYS A 37 -8.70 7.38 -32.46
N ALA A 38 -9.16 6.14 -32.39
CA ALA A 38 -8.62 5.13 -31.47
C ALA A 38 -7.16 4.77 -31.79
N LEU A 39 -6.80 4.64 -33.07
CA LEU A 39 -5.41 4.37 -33.47
C LEU A 39 -4.49 5.54 -33.11
N THR A 40 -4.93 6.77 -33.38
CA THR A 40 -4.13 7.97 -33.04
C THR A 40 -3.99 8.15 -31.54
N SER A 41 -5.01 7.85 -30.73
CA SER A 41 -4.87 7.88 -29.26
C SER A 41 -3.91 6.80 -28.77
N THR A 42 -4.00 5.58 -29.30
CA THR A 42 -3.11 4.46 -28.93
C THR A 42 -1.64 4.79 -29.24
N ASN A 43 -1.37 5.36 -30.42
CA ASN A 43 -0.02 5.80 -30.79
C ASN A 43 0.52 6.91 -29.88
N LYS A 44 -0.31 7.87 -29.46
CA LYS A 44 0.08 8.90 -28.50
C LYS A 44 0.44 8.31 -27.13
N VAL A 45 -0.34 7.34 -26.65
CA VAL A 45 -0.08 6.63 -25.39
C VAL A 45 1.24 5.85 -25.48
N ALA A 46 1.49 5.16 -26.59
CA ALA A 46 2.76 4.46 -26.81
C ALA A 46 3.96 5.42 -26.81
N GLN A 47 3.86 6.57 -27.49
CA GLN A 47 4.90 7.59 -27.50
C GLN A 47 5.16 8.16 -26.10
N LEU A 48 4.11 8.38 -25.31
CA LEU A 48 4.22 8.82 -23.91
C LEU A 48 4.99 7.80 -23.07
N HIS A 49 4.65 6.51 -23.16
CA HIS A 49 5.36 5.47 -22.41
C HIS A 49 6.83 5.36 -22.81
N LEU A 50 7.15 5.46 -24.11
CA LEU A 50 8.54 5.49 -24.57
C LEU A 50 9.31 6.70 -24.02
N ALA A 51 8.66 7.87 -23.96
CA ALA A 51 9.25 9.07 -23.36
C ALA A 51 9.53 8.87 -21.86
N HIS A 52 8.61 8.28 -21.10
CA HIS A 52 8.81 7.97 -19.68
C HIS A 52 9.98 7.00 -19.47
N VAL A 53 10.08 5.94 -20.27
CA VAL A 53 11.18 4.97 -20.19
C VAL A 53 12.52 5.65 -20.50
N ALA A 54 12.57 6.47 -21.54
CA ALA A 54 13.79 7.21 -21.89
C ALA A 54 14.23 8.18 -20.79
N GLN A 55 13.28 8.88 -20.15
CA GLN A 55 13.55 9.76 -19.03
C GLN A 55 14.10 9.01 -17.82
N LEU A 56 13.49 7.87 -17.46
CA LEU A 56 13.95 7.05 -16.34
C LEU A 56 15.33 6.44 -16.61
N HIS A 57 15.57 5.96 -17.84
CA HIS A 57 16.89 5.46 -18.25
C HIS A 57 17.96 6.55 -18.15
N ARG A 58 17.64 7.79 -18.59
CA ARG A 58 18.57 8.92 -18.45
C ARG A 58 18.86 9.24 -16.99
N ALA A 59 17.84 9.26 -16.13
CA ALA A 59 18.04 9.45 -14.70
C ALA A 59 18.94 8.36 -14.10
N ALA A 60 18.69 7.09 -14.43
CA ALA A 60 19.48 5.96 -13.93
C ALA A 60 20.94 5.95 -14.40
N THR A 61 21.21 6.42 -15.62
CA THR A 61 22.57 6.42 -16.20
C THR A 61 23.41 7.63 -15.80
N THR A 62 22.78 8.70 -15.31
CA THR A 62 23.46 9.96 -14.94
C THR A 62 23.48 10.21 -13.44
N ALA A 63 22.76 9.41 -12.65
CA ALA A 63 22.67 9.60 -11.22
C ALA A 63 23.84 8.94 -10.49
N ASP A 64 24.45 9.70 -9.58
CA ASP A 64 25.47 9.20 -8.66
C ASP A 64 24.86 8.47 -7.46
N SER A 65 23.54 8.55 -7.28
CA SER A 65 22.78 7.89 -6.22
C SER A 65 21.39 7.46 -6.71
N LEU A 66 20.66 6.69 -5.91
CA LEU A 66 19.32 6.22 -6.27
C LEU A 66 18.24 7.31 -6.16
N GLU A 67 18.52 8.36 -5.39
CA GLU A 67 17.55 9.41 -5.03
C GLU A 67 16.98 10.17 -6.26
N PRO A 68 17.80 10.62 -7.24
CA PRO A 68 17.28 11.25 -8.46
C PRO A 68 16.41 10.32 -9.32
N VAL A 69 16.70 9.01 -9.30
CA VAL A 69 15.94 8.01 -10.04
C VAL A 69 14.56 7.83 -9.41
N ILE A 70 14.50 7.73 -8.08
CA ILE A 70 13.25 7.66 -7.32
C ILE A 70 12.44 8.94 -7.52
N ALA A 71 13.07 10.11 -7.45
CA ALA A 71 12.41 11.39 -7.70
C ALA A 71 11.78 11.42 -9.10
N LYS A 72 12.50 10.94 -10.12
CA LYS A 72 11.98 10.89 -11.49
C LYS A 72 10.86 9.87 -11.66
N LEU A 73 10.96 8.72 -11.00
CA LEU A 73 9.90 7.72 -10.96
C LEU A 73 8.62 8.31 -10.35
N ASN A 74 8.73 9.00 -9.21
CA ASN A 74 7.61 9.65 -8.54
C ASN A 74 6.95 10.72 -9.42
N GLU A 75 7.73 11.51 -10.16
CA GLU A 75 7.20 12.46 -11.14
C GLU A 75 6.37 11.76 -12.23
N ILE A 76 6.91 10.68 -12.81
CA ILE A 76 6.22 9.89 -13.85
C ILE A 76 4.94 9.26 -13.27
N MET A 77 4.98 8.71 -12.05
CA MET A 77 3.81 8.13 -11.39
C MET A 77 2.69 9.18 -11.22
N ASN A 78 3.05 10.40 -10.78
CA ASN A 78 2.10 11.50 -10.66
C ASN A 78 1.50 11.91 -12.01
N GLN A 79 2.29 11.94 -13.08
CA GLN A 79 1.81 12.29 -14.43
C GLN A 79 0.78 11.28 -14.97
N ILE A 80 0.89 10.01 -14.58
CA ILE A 80 -0.06 8.96 -14.98
C ILE A 80 -1.19 8.74 -13.96
N GLY A 81 -1.30 9.60 -12.94
CA GLY A 81 -2.32 9.50 -11.90
C GLY A 81 -2.19 8.27 -11.01
N MET A 82 -0.96 7.80 -10.79
CA MET A 82 -0.65 6.65 -9.94
C MET A 82 -0.11 7.10 -8.58
N SER A 83 -0.54 6.45 -7.50
CA SER A 83 -0.12 6.71 -6.13
C SER A 83 0.35 5.44 -5.43
N VAL A 84 1.34 5.60 -4.57
CA VAL A 84 1.88 4.55 -3.70
C VAL A 84 1.14 4.59 -2.36
N VAL A 85 0.76 3.42 -1.85
CA VAL A 85 0.16 3.27 -0.52
C VAL A 85 1.03 2.33 0.30
N ASP A 86 1.53 2.84 1.43
CA ASP A 86 2.41 2.13 2.40
C ASP A 86 1.72 1.90 3.74
N ASP A 87 0.40 2.12 3.81
CA ASP A 87 -0.37 1.98 5.04
C ASP A 87 -1.08 0.62 5.08
N PRO A 88 -0.59 -0.34 5.89
CA PRO A 88 -1.15 -1.69 5.94
C PRO A 88 -2.52 -1.75 6.62
N THR A 89 -3.01 -0.66 7.21
CA THR A 89 -4.37 -0.62 7.79
C THR A 89 -5.45 -0.66 6.72
N GLN A 90 -5.12 -0.31 5.48
CA GLN A 90 -5.99 -0.44 4.30
C GLN A 90 -5.96 -1.90 3.79
N THR A 91 -6.52 -2.81 4.57
CA THR A 91 -6.41 -4.27 4.34
C THR A 91 -6.97 -4.75 3.01
N ASP A 92 -7.81 -3.97 2.34
CA ASP A 92 -8.34 -4.25 1.00
C ASP A 92 -7.31 -4.06 -0.12
N LEU A 93 -6.23 -3.32 0.16
CA LEU A 93 -5.15 -3.01 -0.78
C LEU A 93 -3.94 -3.93 -0.67
N PHE A 94 -3.85 -4.72 0.39
CA PHE A 94 -2.71 -5.58 0.69
C PHE A 94 -3.09 -7.06 0.70
N GLU A 95 -2.15 -7.89 0.29
CA GLU A 95 -2.14 -9.31 0.60
C GLU A 95 -1.42 -9.51 1.94
N ILE A 96 -2.17 -9.98 2.94
CA ILE A 96 -1.63 -10.22 4.27
C ILE A 96 -1.09 -11.65 4.32
N THR A 97 0.23 -11.76 4.39
CA THR A 97 0.95 -13.01 4.58
C THR A 97 1.01 -13.38 6.06
N ASP A 98 1.11 -14.69 6.30
CA ASP A 98 1.01 -15.28 7.64
C ASP A 98 2.11 -14.77 8.58
N GLY A 99 1.73 -14.46 9.82
CA GLY A 99 2.63 -13.87 10.82
C GLY A 99 1.99 -13.87 12.21
N ALA A 100 2.77 -14.17 13.24
CA ALA A 100 2.27 -14.41 14.60
C ALA A 100 1.98 -13.13 15.41
N GLY A 101 1.87 -11.98 14.75
CA GLY A 101 1.86 -10.66 15.37
C GLY A 101 0.57 -9.87 15.20
N THR A 102 0.34 -8.91 16.10
CA THR A 102 -0.80 -7.98 16.06
C THR A 102 -0.52 -6.72 15.23
N ARG A 103 0.74 -6.51 14.81
CA ARG A 103 1.16 -5.39 13.98
C ARG A 103 1.40 -5.87 12.55
N LEU A 104 0.91 -5.10 11.58
CA LEU A 104 1.21 -5.34 10.16
C LEU A 104 2.39 -4.47 9.73
N VAL A 105 3.33 -5.08 9.01
CA VAL A 105 4.48 -4.41 8.38
C VAL A 105 4.40 -4.60 6.87
N VAL A 106 4.64 -3.54 6.11
CA VAL A 106 4.58 -3.54 4.65
C VAL A 106 5.93 -4.02 4.09
N ASP A 107 5.90 -5.12 3.34
CA ASP A 107 7.05 -5.61 2.58
C ASP A 107 7.12 -4.98 1.19
N ALA A 108 5.95 -4.77 0.58
CA ALA A 108 5.83 -4.15 -0.72
C ALA A 108 4.61 -3.22 -0.77
N PRO A 109 4.76 -1.99 -1.31
CA PRO A 109 3.66 -1.04 -1.41
C PRO A 109 2.54 -1.54 -2.31
N ALA A 110 1.33 -1.05 -2.06
CA ALA A 110 0.24 -1.13 -3.02
C ALA A 110 0.32 0.06 -4.01
N TYR A 111 -0.11 -0.19 -5.26
CA TYR A 111 -0.16 0.83 -6.31
C TYR A 111 -1.59 1.04 -6.75
N LEU A 112 -2.04 2.29 -6.69
CA LEU A 112 -3.38 2.71 -7.11
C LEU A 112 -3.28 3.66 -8.29
N SER A 113 -4.22 3.56 -9.22
CA SER A 113 -4.47 4.59 -10.23
C SER A 113 -5.78 5.30 -9.90
N VAL A 114 -5.78 6.62 -10.03
CA VAL A 114 -6.97 7.46 -9.89
C VAL A 114 -7.31 8.02 -11.26
N SER A 115 -8.50 7.71 -11.77
CA SER A 115 -8.99 8.31 -13.01
C SER A 115 -9.43 9.76 -12.79
N ASP A 116 -9.59 10.52 -13.89
CA ASP A 116 -10.14 11.88 -13.85
C ASP A 116 -11.53 11.98 -13.21
N SER A 117 -12.28 10.86 -13.22
CA SER A 117 -13.59 10.75 -12.54
C SER A 117 -13.50 10.46 -11.04
N GLY A 118 -12.30 10.40 -10.47
CA GLY A 118 -12.04 10.04 -9.06
C GLY A 118 -12.17 8.55 -8.76
N GLN A 119 -12.35 7.69 -9.78
CA GLN A 119 -12.43 6.26 -9.58
C GLN A 119 -11.03 5.71 -9.27
N ARG A 120 -10.90 5.00 -8.14
CA ARG A 120 -9.68 4.29 -7.76
C ARG A 120 -9.66 2.90 -8.39
N LEU A 121 -8.53 2.54 -8.97
CA LEU A 121 -8.24 1.21 -9.50
C LEU A 121 -6.98 0.68 -8.84
N VAL A 122 -7.06 -0.50 -8.23
CA VAL A 122 -5.88 -1.20 -7.71
C VAL A 122 -5.09 -1.74 -8.91
N VAL A 123 -3.90 -1.20 -9.14
CA VAL A 123 -2.98 -1.62 -10.20
C VAL A 123 -2.19 -2.83 -9.74
N SER A 124 -1.67 -2.77 -8.52
CA SER A 124 -0.99 -3.88 -7.85
C SER A 124 -1.35 -3.84 -6.37
N ARG A 125 -1.66 -5.02 -5.80
CA ARG A 125 -1.78 -5.15 -4.35
C ARG A 125 -0.40 -5.09 -3.71
N GLY A 126 -0.34 -4.51 -2.52
CA GLY A 126 0.85 -4.55 -1.69
C GLY A 126 0.96 -5.88 -0.97
N VAL A 127 2.07 -6.11 -0.30
CA VAL A 127 2.29 -7.28 0.56
C VAL A 127 2.62 -6.78 1.94
N ALA A 128 1.96 -7.35 2.94
CA ALA A 128 2.24 -7.09 4.34
C ALA A 128 2.31 -8.41 5.12
N HIS A 129 3.07 -8.44 6.20
CA HIS A 129 3.14 -9.58 7.12
C HIS A 129 2.85 -9.15 8.55
N GLY A 130 2.38 -10.11 9.36
CA GLY A 130 2.22 -9.93 10.79
C GLY A 130 3.57 -9.99 11.51
N GLU A 131 4.03 -8.89 12.08
CA GLU A 131 5.21 -8.83 12.92
C GLU A 131 4.81 -8.96 14.40
N SER A 132 5.35 -9.97 15.08
CA SER A 132 5.19 -10.08 16.54
C SER A 132 5.95 -8.93 17.19
N PRO A 133 5.39 -8.25 18.20
CA PRO A 133 6.11 -7.20 18.90
C PRO A 133 7.48 -7.74 19.36
N PRO A 134 8.56 -6.95 19.23
CA PRO A 134 9.88 -7.40 19.64
C PRO A 134 9.84 -7.82 21.11
N VAL A 135 10.24 -9.06 21.39
CA VAL A 135 10.44 -9.57 22.75
C VAL A 135 11.66 -8.85 23.31
N GLY A 136 11.46 -7.63 23.81
CA GLY A 136 12.55 -6.72 24.11
C GLY A 136 12.10 -5.43 24.77
N GLU A 137 11.21 -5.54 25.75
CA GLU A 137 11.13 -4.68 26.95
C GLU A 137 10.02 -5.26 27.83
N ALA A 138 10.21 -6.51 28.28
CA ALA A 138 9.61 -6.92 29.53
C ALA A 138 10.26 -6.03 30.60
N LYS A 139 9.61 -4.89 30.90
CA LYS A 139 9.90 -4.08 32.07
C LYS A 139 9.88 -5.05 33.23
N ALA A 140 11.05 -5.41 33.73
CA ALA A 140 11.18 -6.23 34.91
C ALA A 140 10.44 -5.45 36.00
N ILE A 141 9.24 -5.91 36.35
CA ILE A 141 8.58 -5.46 37.57
C ILE A 141 9.40 -6.16 38.66
N THR A 142 10.49 -5.54 39.07
CA THR A 142 11.13 -5.81 40.35
C THR A 142 10.11 -5.38 41.40
N PRO A 143 9.54 -6.27 42.24
CA PRO A 143 8.83 -5.84 43.43
C PRO A 143 9.89 -5.44 44.48
N GLU A 144 10.54 -4.29 44.28
CA GLU A 144 11.23 -3.60 45.36
C GLU A 144 10.32 -2.48 45.87
N GLY A 145 9.83 -2.64 47.10
CA GLY A 145 9.10 -1.57 47.77
C GLY A 145 8.18 -1.99 48.91
N VAL A 146 8.60 -2.90 49.80
CA VAL A 146 8.03 -2.95 51.16
C VAL A 146 9.16 -3.12 52.17
N SER A 147 9.57 -1.99 52.74
CA SER A 147 10.41 -1.80 53.93
C SER A 147 10.26 -0.31 54.24
N LEU A 148 9.91 0.18 55.43
CA LEU A 148 9.80 -0.35 56.78
C LEU A 148 8.75 0.50 57.50
N GLU A 149 8.03 -0.05 58.49
CA GLU A 149 7.91 0.63 59.77
C GLU A 149 8.09 -0.40 60.88
N THR A 150 9.13 -0.17 61.67
CA THR A 150 9.53 -0.90 62.85
C THR A 150 9.06 -0.07 64.04
N GLU A 151 8.25 -0.62 64.93
CA GLU A 151 8.23 -0.17 66.33
C GLU A 151 8.41 -1.37 67.25
N PRO A 152 9.31 -1.28 68.26
CA PRO A 152 9.61 -2.36 69.18
C PRO A 152 8.75 -2.24 70.45
N GLU A 153 8.25 -3.35 70.98
CA GLU A 153 7.83 -3.41 72.39
C GLU A 153 8.21 -4.77 72.98
N GLU A 154 9.34 -4.77 73.69
CA GLU A 154 9.66 -5.77 74.71
C GLU A 154 10.19 -5.01 75.93
N VAL A 155 9.57 -5.22 77.09
CA VAL A 155 10.08 -5.26 78.49
C VAL A 155 8.84 -5.04 79.39
N ALA A 156 8.19 -6.09 79.90
CA ALA A 156 8.49 -6.89 81.10
C ALA A 156 7.90 -6.36 82.43
N VAL A 157 7.33 -7.33 83.17
CA VAL A 157 7.12 -7.42 84.63
C VAL A 157 6.03 -6.55 85.26
N GLU A 158 4.94 -7.21 85.65
CA GLU A 158 4.26 -6.87 86.91
C GLU A 158 4.01 -8.16 87.72
N ASP A 159 4.93 -8.43 88.65
CA ASP A 159 4.76 -9.34 89.77
C ASP A 159 4.26 -8.52 90.97
N ARG A 160 3.01 -8.76 91.38
CA ARG A 160 2.51 -8.45 92.73
C ARG A 160 1.45 -9.47 93.10
N GLY A 161 1.88 -10.47 93.88
CA GLY A 161 0.99 -11.18 94.78
C GLY A 161 0.55 -10.27 95.93
N GLU A 162 -0.72 -10.33 96.28
CA GLU A 162 -1.26 -10.50 97.65
C GLU A 162 -2.78 -10.28 97.62
N ASP A 163 -3.53 -11.37 97.83
CA ASP A 163 -4.56 -11.48 98.87
C ASP A 163 -5.60 -12.55 98.51
N ARG A 164 -5.56 -13.69 99.23
CA ARG A 164 -6.73 -14.32 99.85
C ARG A 164 -6.36 -15.57 100.65
N LYS A 165 -6.50 -15.40 101.98
CA LYS A 165 -6.78 -16.36 103.05
C LYS A 165 -5.63 -17.21 103.61
#